data_AF-A0A2A6ZZC2-F1
#
_entry.id   AF-A0A2A6ZZC2-F1
#
_cell.length_a   1.000
_cell.length_b   1.000
_cell.length_c   1.000
_cell.angle_alpha   90.00
_cell.angle_beta   90.00
_cell.angle_gamma   90.00
#
_symmetry.space_group_name_H-M   'P 1'
#
loop_
_entity.id
_entity.type
_entity.pdbx_description
1 polymer ?
#
loop_
_entity_poly.entity_id
_entity_poly.type
_entity_poly.pdbx_seq_one_letter_code
_entity_poly.pdbx_strand_id
1 'polypeptide(L)'
;MREPRYSILVDIQDATERAKQGKLALYWQRTIQREYRCKKATLAEQQAYEQLQSILSEVPQWSDEEELHHDIENIGGKLWFCHFWIDHNSMVQLTEDRNGRFHAAYILDTDTSPEVRREAAQLAQKDLKKCMQNWGAALLDAPVPEQMKYASLAEAASHLMQVLDDPESITG
;
A
#
# COMPACT_ATOMS: atom_id res chain seq x y z
N MET A 1 34.09 -5.59 -4.72
CA MET A 1 33.16 -5.92 -3.63
C MET A 1 31.84 -6.31 -4.28
N ARG A 2 31.36 -7.56 -4.11
CA ARG A 2 30.00 -7.92 -4.53
C ARG A 2 29.07 -7.34 -3.47
N GLU A 3 28.15 -6.48 -3.86
CA GLU A 3 27.03 -6.08 -3.01
C GLU A 3 26.36 -7.34 -2.42
N PRO A 4 25.86 -7.30 -1.18
CA PRO A 4 24.99 -8.36 -0.71
C PRO A 4 23.77 -8.34 -1.63
N ARG A 5 23.68 -9.30 -2.55
CA ARG A 5 22.46 -9.51 -3.33
C ARG A 5 21.36 -9.75 -2.30
N TYR A 6 20.44 -8.81 -2.20
CA TYR A 6 19.25 -8.92 -1.38
C TYR A 6 18.62 -10.32 -1.55
N SER A 7 18.62 -11.09 -0.46
CA SER A 7 18.05 -12.42 -0.43
C SER A 7 16.61 -12.27 0.03
N ILE A 8 15.66 -12.61 -0.85
CA ILE A 8 14.23 -12.54 -0.50
C ILE A 8 13.84 -13.69 0.41
N LEU A 9 14.76 -14.61 0.68
CA LEU A 9 14.52 -15.77 1.53
C LEU A 9 14.00 -15.35 2.90
N VAL A 10 14.54 -14.26 3.46
CA VAL A 10 14.10 -13.73 4.76
C VAL A 10 12.65 -13.24 4.66
N ASP A 11 12.31 -12.52 3.60
CA ASP A 11 10.95 -11.99 3.41
C ASP A 11 9.94 -13.11 3.15
N ILE A 12 10.31 -14.14 2.38
CA ILE A 12 9.47 -15.32 2.17
C ILE A 12 9.25 -16.07 3.48
N GLN A 13 10.28 -16.19 4.32
CA GLN A 13 10.17 -16.85 5.63
C GLN A 13 9.27 -16.06 6.58
N ASP A 14 9.42 -14.74 6.66
CA ASP A 14 8.53 -13.88 7.43
C ASP A 14 7.09 -13.98 6.91
N ALA A 15 6.91 -13.84 5.59
CA ALA A 15 5.61 -14.00 4.94
C ALA A 15 4.98 -15.37 5.23
N THR A 16 5.79 -16.43 5.31
CA THR A 16 5.32 -17.78 5.67
C THR A 16 4.77 -17.83 7.10
N GLU A 17 5.46 -17.25 8.08
CA GLU A 17 4.97 -17.21 9.46
C GLU A 17 3.71 -16.35 9.61
N ARG A 18 3.63 -15.25 8.86
CA ARG A 18 2.42 -14.42 8.78
C ARG A 18 1.25 -15.16 8.12
N ALA A 19 1.53 -15.87 7.02
CA ALA A 19 0.52 -16.62 6.28
C ALA A 19 -0.08 -17.76 7.11
N LYS A 20 0.72 -18.44 7.95
CA LYS A 20 0.22 -19.45 8.89
C LYS A 20 -0.80 -18.89 9.88
N GLN A 21 -0.71 -17.60 10.20
CA GLN A 21 -1.65 -16.93 11.10
C GLN A 21 -2.85 -16.32 10.36
N GLY A 22 -2.91 -16.43 9.03
CA GLY A 22 -3.91 -15.73 8.21
C GLY A 22 -3.67 -14.22 8.10
N LYS A 23 -2.44 -13.74 8.32
CA LYS A 23 -2.10 -12.31 8.47
C LYS A 23 -1.18 -11.78 7.37
N LEU A 24 -1.16 -12.41 6.20
CA LEU A 24 -0.38 -11.94 5.06
C LEU A 24 -1.30 -11.37 3.98
N ALA A 25 -1.49 -10.05 3.96
CA ALA A 25 -2.39 -9.44 2.98
C ALA A 25 -1.89 -9.54 1.54
N LEU A 26 -2.82 -9.32 0.62
CA LEU A 26 -2.66 -9.57 -0.81
C LEU A 26 -1.56 -8.71 -1.44
N TYR A 27 -1.40 -7.47 -1.00
CA TYR A 27 -0.34 -6.55 -1.39
C TYR A 27 1.04 -7.17 -1.12
N TRP A 28 1.28 -7.70 0.08
CA TRP A 28 2.54 -8.35 0.41
C TRP A 28 2.76 -9.66 -0.36
N GLN A 29 1.71 -10.45 -0.57
CA GLN A 29 1.80 -11.65 -1.41
C GLN A 29 2.31 -11.30 -2.82
N ARG A 30 1.83 -10.19 -3.41
CA ARG A 30 2.26 -9.72 -4.73
C ARG A 30 3.65 -9.15 -4.74
N THR A 31 4.02 -8.39 -3.72
CA THR A 31 5.38 -7.87 -3.57
C THR A 31 6.39 -9.02 -3.58
N ILE A 32 6.16 -10.04 -2.75
CA ILE A 32 7.00 -11.25 -2.72
C ILE A 32 7.01 -11.96 -4.08
N GLN A 33 5.85 -12.13 -4.73
CA GLN A 33 5.77 -12.76 -6.05
C GLN A 33 6.57 -11.99 -7.12
N ARG A 34 6.50 -10.66 -7.13
CA ARG A 34 7.21 -9.79 -8.07
C ARG A 34 8.71 -9.92 -7.87
N GLU A 35 9.18 -9.77 -6.64
CA GLU A 35 10.61 -9.89 -6.33
C GLU A 35 11.15 -11.29 -6.63
N TYR A 36 10.37 -12.34 -6.37
CA TYR A 36 10.70 -13.72 -6.73
C TYR A 36 10.85 -13.89 -8.25
N ARG A 37 9.94 -13.31 -9.05
CA ARG A 37 9.98 -13.37 -10.53
C ARG A 37 11.12 -12.56 -11.15
N CYS A 38 11.51 -11.45 -10.53
CA CYS A 38 12.54 -10.56 -11.08
C CYS A 38 13.97 -11.12 -11.00
N LYS A 39 14.19 -12.27 -10.34
CA LYS A 39 15.53 -12.87 -10.20
C LYS A 39 15.54 -14.38 -10.42
N LYS A 40 16.75 -14.92 -10.61
CA LYS A 40 16.97 -16.36 -10.61
C LYS A 40 17.00 -16.85 -9.17
N ALA A 41 15.90 -17.47 -8.74
CA ALA A 41 15.77 -18.05 -7.40
C ALA A 41 16.83 -19.12 -7.14
N THR A 42 17.38 -19.11 -5.93
CA THR A 42 18.15 -20.21 -5.37
C THR A 42 17.23 -21.37 -4.99
N LEU A 43 17.79 -22.58 -4.79
CA LEU A 43 17.00 -23.73 -4.36
C LEU A 43 16.27 -23.48 -3.03
N ALA A 44 16.92 -22.76 -2.10
CA ALA A 44 16.33 -22.41 -0.81
C ALA A 44 15.16 -21.43 -0.95
N GLU A 45 15.30 -20.40 -1.79
CA GLU A 45 14.20 -19.46 -2.10
C GLU A 45 13.04 -20.17 -2.79
N GLN A 46 13.32 -21.10 -3.71
CA GLN A 46 12.29 -21.89 -4.39
C GLN A 46 11.50 -22.74 -3.38
N GLN A 47 12.19 -23.50 -2.51
CA GLN A 47 11.54 -24.32 -1.50
C GLN A 47 10.70 -23.49 -0.52
N ALA A 48 11.23 -22.34 -0.07
CA ALA A 48 10.51 -21.44 0.80
C ALA A 48 9.26 -20.86 0.12
N TYR A 49 9.37 -20.48 -1.16
CA TYR A 49 8.25 -19.94 -1.92
C TYR A 49 7.16 -21.00 -2.15
N GLU A 50 7.53 -22.25 -2.48
CA GLU A 50 6.58 -23.37 -2.61
C GLU A 50 5.83 -23.63 -1.30
N GLN A 51 6.52 -23.57 -0.16
CA GLN A 51 5.90 -23.69 1.16
C GLN A 51 4.89 -22.55 1.43
N LEU A 52 5.28 -21.31 1.13
CA LEU A 52 4.38 -20.16 1.26
C LEU A 52 3.11 -20.35 0.42
N GLN A 53 3.25 -20.76 -0.84
CA GLN A 53 2.11 -20.99 -1.74
C GLN A 53 1.17 -22.09 -1.22
N SER A 54 1.71 -23.17 -0.63
CA SER A 54 0.90 -24.22 0.00
C SER A 54 0.04 -23.65 1.13
N ILE A 55 0.63 -22.86 2.02
CA ILE A 55 -0.10 -22.23 3.15
C ILE A 55 -1.17 -21.26 2.63
N LEU A 56 -0.84 -20.43 1.63
CA LEU A 56 -1.79 -19.49 1.04
C LEU A 56 -3.00 -20.18 0.40
N SER A 57 -2.85 -21.42 -0.07
CA SER A 57 -3.95 -22.20 -0.63
C SER A 57 -4.91 -22.78 0.43
N GLU A 58 -4.46 -22.90 1.68
CA GLU A 58 -5.19 -23.56 2.77
C GLU A 58 -5.73 -22.57 3.80
N VAL A 59 -4.99 -21.49 4.06
CA VAL A 59 -5.28 -20.52 5.12
C VAL A 59 -5.79 -19.21 4.50
N PRO A 60 -7.07 -18.84 4.75
CA PRO A 60 -7.57 -17.51 4.38
C PRO A 60 -6.71 -16.42 5.01
N GLN A 61 -6.39 -15.40 4.24
CA GLN A 61 -5.56 -14.28 4.67
C GLN A 61 -6.40 -13.03 4.90
N TRP A 62 -5.87 -12.11 5.71
CA TRP A 62 -6.36 -10.74 5.80
C TRP A 62 -6.41 -10.06 4.44
N SER A 63 -7.39 -9.18 4.28
CA SER A 63 -7.38 -8.16 3.25
C SER A 63 -6.32 -7.10 3.55
N ASP A 64 -5.94 -6.33 2.52
CA ASP A 64 -4.97 -5.24 2.65
C ASP A 64 -5.45 -4.17 3.63
N GLU A 65 -6.76 -3.91 3.65
CA GLU A 65 -7.38 -2.99 4.59
C GLU A 65 -7.33 -3.51 6.03
N GLU A 66 -7.63 -4.79 6.28
CA GLU A 66 -7.57 -5.37 7.62
C GLU A 66 -6.16 -5.33 8.20
N GLU A 67 -5.15 -5.67 7.39
CA GLU A 67 -3.75 -5.58 7.81
C GLU A 67 -3.37 -4.14 8.13
N LEU A 68 -3.65 -3.20 7.22
CA LEU A 68 -3.33 -1.79 7.43
C LEU A 68 -4.03 -1.24 8.67
N HIS A 69 -5.30 -1.60 8.89
CA HIS A 69 -6.04 -1.19 10.08
C HIS A 69 -5.34 -1.69 11.35
N HIS A 70 -4.98 -2.98 11.37
CA HIS A 70 -4.30 -3.61 12.51
C HIS A 70 -2.94 -2.96 12.80
N ASP A 71 -2.13 -2.72 11.78
CA ASP A 71 -0.79 -2.15 11.93
C ASP A 71 -0.85 -0.71 12.44
N ILE A 72 -1.79 0.09 11.93
CA ILE A 72 -1.99 1.47 12.34
C ILE A 72 -2.54 1.54 13.77
N GLU A 73 -3.51 0.70 14.14
CA GLU A 73 -4.02 0.63 15.51
C GLU A 73 -2.94 0.17 16.50
N ASN A 74 -2.10 -0.80 16.14
CA ASN A 74 -1.03 -1.31 17.00
C ASN A 74 0.01 -0.23 17.37
N ILE A 75 0.26 0.74 16.50
CA ILE A 75 1.15 1.87 16.78
C ILE A 75 0.42 3.05 17.45
N GLY A 76 -0.85 2.88 17.79
CA GLY A 76 -1.71 3.90 18.41
C GLY A 76 -2.19 4.97 17.43
N GLY A 77 -2.22 4.66 16.14
CA GLY A 77 -2.72 5.53 15.08
C GLY A 77 -4.17 5.25 14.71
N LYS A 78 -4.63 5.93 13.65
CA LYS A 78 -5.96 5.74 13.07
C LYS A 78 -5.89 5.72 11.54
N LEU A 79 -6.55 4.73 10.95
CA LEU A 79 -6.75 4.67 9.49
C LEU A 79 -7.96 5.53 9.11
N TRP A 80 -7.76 6.52 8.25
CA TRP A 80 -8.83 7.41 7.80
C TRP A 80 -9.37 6.99 6.45
N PHE A 81 -8.48 6.67 5.51
CA PHE A 81 -8.85 6.25 4.17
C PHE A 81 -7.80 5.30 3.63
N CYS A 82 -8.21 4.27 2.91
CA CYS A 82 -7.34 3.50 2.05
C CYS A 82 -8.09 2.96 0.84
N HIS A 83 -7.34 2.70 -0.22
CA HIS A 83 -7.82 1.93 -1.35
C HIS A 83 -6.66 1.10 -1.89
N PHE A 84 -6.93 -0.19 -2.09
CA PHE A 84 -5.98 -1.17 -2.63
C PHE A 84 -6.58 -1.78 -3.89
N TRP A 85 -5.79 -1.89 -4.95
CA TRP A 85 -6.26 -2.46 -6.19
C TRP A 85 -5.94 -3.95 -6.29
N ILE A 86 -6.95 -4.73 -6.68
CA ILE A 86 -6.79 -6.17 -6.86
C ILE A 86 -6.19 -6.48 -8.24
N ASP A 87 -6.23 -5.60 -9.23
CA ASP A 87 -5.70 -5.97 -10.55
C ASP A 87 -4.26 -5.47 -10.80
N HIS A 88 -3.77 -4.57 -9.95
CA HIS A 88 -2.44 -3.97 -10.07
C HIS A 88 -1.93 -3.48 -8.71
N ASN A 89 -0.63 -3.20 -8.59
CA ASN A 89 0.02 -2.86 -7.31
C ASN A 89 -0.13 -1.37 -6.95
N SER A 90 -1.31 -0.80 -7.16
CA SER A 90 -1.61 0.56 -6.71
C SER A 90 -2.18 0.54 -5.30
N MET A 91 -1.91 1.61 -4.56
CA MET A 91 -2.42 1.84 -3.22
C MET A 91 -2.53 3.34 -2.97
N VAL A 92 -3.56 3.76 -2.26
CA VAL A 92 -3.62 5.10 -1.65
C VAL A 92 -4.06 4.95 -0.22
N GLN A 93 -3.44 5.66 0.72
CA GLN A 93 -3.83 5.65 2.11
C GLN A 93 -3.61 7.00 2.80
N LEU A 94 -4.44 7.24 3.81
CA LEU A 94 -4.39 8.38 4.72
C LEU A 94 -4.52 7.87 6.16
N THR A 95 -3.50 8.12 6.96
CA THR A 95 -3.42 7.64 8.35
C THR A 95 -3.08 8.78 9.29
N GLU A 96 -3.35 8.59 10.58
CA GLU A 96 -3.01 9.49 11.67
C GLU A 96 -2.10 8.73 12.65
N ASP A 97 -0.96 9.30 13.01
CA ASP A 97 -0.08 8.71 14.02
C ASP A 97 -0.53 9.04 15.44
N ARG A 98 -0.01 8.32 16.44
CA ARG A 98 -0.30 8.53 17.87
C ARG A 98 -0.13 9.94 18.42
N ASN A 99 0.52 10.85 17.68
CA ASN A 99 0.68 12.26 18.05
C ASN A 99 -0.33 13.18 17.32
N GLY A 100 -1.32 12.62 16.63
CA GLY A 100 -2.33 13.38 15.87
C GLY A 100 -1.80 13.97 14.56
N ARG A 101 -0.67 13.48 14.04
CA ARG A 101 -0.14 13.93 12.74
C ARG A 101 -0.62 13.03 11.62
N PHE A 102 -0.99 13.62 10.50
CA PHE A 102 -1.55 12.91 9.36
C PHE A 102 -0.46 12.54 8.35
N HIS A 103 -0.59 11.39 7.73
CA HIS A 103 0.33 10.84 6.74
C HIS A 103 -0.47 10.43 5.52
N ALA A 104 0.01 10.83 4.35
CA ALA A 104 -0.51 10.42 3.06
C ALA A 104 0.55 9.52 2.40
N ALA A 105 0.12 8.37 1.88
CA ALA A 105 0.98 7.54 1.04
C ALA A 105 0.19 7.05 -0.17
N TYR A 106 0.87 7.00 -1.31
CA TYR A 106 0.24 6.67 -2.59
C TYR A 106 1.26 6.02 -3.52
N ILE A 107 0.82 5.03 -4.27
CA ILE A 107 1.56 4.33 -5.31
C ILE A 107 0.58 4.06 -6.45
N LEU A 108 0.96 4.42 -7.68
CA LEU A 108 0.28 3.97 -8.89
C LEU A 108 1.23 3.07 -9.67
N ASP A 109 0.80 1.83 -9.94
CA ASP A 109 1.63 0.81 -10.58
C ASP A 109 2.09 1.25 -11.99
N THR A 110 3.39 1.55 -12.12
CA THR A 110 4.02 2.02 -13.36
C THR A 110 4.15 0.93 -14.42
N ASP A 111 3.95 -0.35 -14.06
CA ASP A 111 3.90 -1.46 -15.01
C ASP A 111 2.54 -1.52 -15.75
N THR A 112 1.54 -0.77 -15.29
CA THR A 112 0.22 -0.66 -15.94
C THR A 112 0.18 0.44 -17.01
N SER A 113 -0.84 0.42 -17.89
CA SER A 113 -0.98 1.46 -18.90
C SER A 113 -1.37 2.81 -18.26
N PRO A 114 -1.00 3.94 -18.87
CA PRO A 114 -1.42 5.27 -18.40
C PRO A 114 -2.94 5.40 -18.21
N GLU A 115 -3.74 4.73 -19.03
CA GLU A 115 -5.21 4.70 -18.91
C GLU A 115 -5.65 4.03 -17.60
N VAL A 116 -5.09 2.87 -17.27
CA VAL A 116 -5.38 2.15 -16.03
C VAL A 116 -4.98 2.98 -14.81
N ARG A 117 -3.82 3.65 -14.85
CA ARG A 117 -3.39 4.54 -13.77
C ARG A 117 -4.33 5.72 -13.57
N ARG A 118 -4.80 6.34 -14.66
CA ARG A 118 -5.80 7.42 -14.62
C ARG A 118 -7.12 6.95 -14.02
N GLU A 119 -7.60 5.78 -14.42
CA GLU A 119 -8.83 5.20 -13.87
C GLU A 119 -8.71 4.90 -12.37
N ALA A 120 -7.58 4.36 -11.93
CA ALA A 120 -7.28 4.13 -10.52
C ALA A 120 -7.27 5.45 -9.73
N ALA A 121 -6.56 6.47 -10.22
CA ALA A 121 -6.50 7.77 -9.56
C ALA A 121 -7.89 8.42 -9.42
N GLN A 122 -8.70 8.39 -10.48
CA GLN A 122 -10.06 8.90 -10.48
C GLN A 122 -10.98 8.17 -9.49
N LEU A 123 -10.83 6.84 -9.39
CA LEU A 123 -11.60 6.05 -8.42
C LEU A 123 -11.23 6.44 -6.98
N ALA A 124 -9.93 6.53 -6.66
CA ALA A 124 -9.49 6.98 -5.34
C ALA A 124 -9.96 8.41 -5.03
N GLN A 125 -9.87 9.35 -5.97
CA GLN A 125 -10.39 10.70 -5.77
C GLN A 125 -11.90 10.71 -5.49
N LYS A 126 -12.68 9.91 -6.22
CA LYS A 126 -14.13 9.83 -6.03
C LYS A 126 -14.48 9.33 -4.63
N ASP A 127 -13.78 8.32 -4.14
CA ASP A 127 -14.05 7.75 -2.83
C ASP A 127 -13.49 8.63 -1.71
N LEU A 128 -12.29 9.18 -1.87
CA LEU A 128 -11.71 10.14 -0.93
C LEU A 128 -12.60 11.38 -0.79
N LYS A 129 -13.18 11.88 -1.89
CA LYS A 129 -14.11 13.02 -1.85
C LYS A 129 -15.36 12.73 -1.00
N LYS A 130 -15.92 11.52 -1.06
CA LYS A 130 -17.04 11.12 -0.18
C LYS A 130 -16.59 11.07 1.27
N CYS A 131 -15.40 10.54 1.53
CA CYS A 131 -14.82 10.49 2.87
C CYS A 131 -14.60 11.90 3.44
N MET A 132 -14.02 12.82 2.66
CA MET A 132 -13.83 14.22 3.05
C MET A 132 -15.16 14.91 3.41
N GLN A 133 -16.22 14.66 2.63
CA GLN A 133 -17.56 15.16 2.95
C GLN A 133 -18.06 14.64 4.30
N ASN A 134 -17.87 13.35 4.58
CA ASN A 134 -18.25 12.74 5.86
C ASN A 134 -17.45 13.30 7.04
N TRP A 135 -16.18 13.69 6.81
CA TRP A 135 -15.33 14.31 7.83
C TRP A 135 -15.60 15.82 8.00
N GLY A 136 -16.38 16.44 7.11
CA GLY A 136 -16.52 17.90 7.05
C GLY A 136 -15.24 18.62 6.62
N ALA A 137 -14.32 17.92 5.93
CA ALA A 137 -13.08 18.48 5.42
C ALA A 137 -13.30 19.07 4.02
N ALA A 138 -12.98 20.35 3.84
CA ALA A 138 -13.00 21.00 2.53
C ALA A 138 -11.67 20.76 1.79
N LEU A 139 -11.74 20.68 0.46
CA LEU A 139 -10.56 20.73 -0.39
C LEU A 139 -9.95 22.13 -0.32
N LEU A 140 -8.63 22.21 -0.14
CA LEU A 140 -7.91 23.48 -0.14
C LEU A 140 -7.71 24.00 -1.56
N ASP A 141 -7.97 25.30 -1.76
CA ASP A 141 -7.80 25.98 -3.06
C ASP A 141 -6.32 26.17 -3.44
N ALA A 142 -5.44 26.22 -2.45
CA ALA A 142 -3.99 26.37 -2.68
C ALA A 142 -3.32 25.00 -2.85
N PRO A 143 -2.28 24.91 -3.70
CA PRO A 143 -1.45 23.71 -3.78
C PRO A 143 -0.84 23.35 -2.42
N VAL A 144 -0.97 22.09 -2.01
CA VAL A 144 -0.42 21.55 -0.77
C VAL A 144 0.87 20.80 -1.11
N PRO A 145 2.03 21.25 -0.62
CA PRO A 145 3.30 20.59 -0.90
C PRO A 145 3.34 19.19 -0.27
N GLU A 146 4.12 18.30 -0.88
CA GLU A 146 4.45 16.99 -0.31
C GLU A 146 5.20 17.17 1.01
N GLN A 147 4.75 16.49 2.05
CA GLN A 147 5.34 16.52 3.37
C GLN A 147 5.35 15.12 3.95
N MET A 148 6.36 14.82 4.77
CA MET A 148 6.37 13.57 5.52
C MET A 148 5.16 13.46 6.47
N LYS A 149 4.68 14.59 6.99
CA LYS A 149 3.56 14.68 7.93
C LYS A 149 2.80 15.98 7.74
N TYR A 150 1.48 15.92 7.86
CA TYR A 150 0.59 17.08 7.79
C TYR A 150 0.04 17.45 9.17
N ALA A 151 -0.24 18.73 9.36
CA ALA A 151 -0.77 19.26 10.62
C ALA A 151 -2.29 19.03 10.75
N SER A 152 -2.99 18.79 9.64
CA SER A 152 -4.43 18.56 9.65
C SER A 152 -4.88 17.51 8.64
N LEU A 153 -6.04 16.90 8.92
CA LEU A 153 -6.70 15.95 8.03
C LEU A 153 -7.05 16.60 6.68
N ALA A 154 -7.48 17.86 6.69
CA ALA A 154 -7.85 18.60 5.48
C ALA A 154 -6.65 18.85 4.57
N GLU A 155 -5.49 19.21 5.11
CA GLU A 155 -4.25 19.36 4.33
C GLU A 155 -3.82 18.03 3.71
N ALA A 156 -3.79 16.97 4.50
CA ALA A 156 -3.34 15.65 4.03
C ALA A 156 -4.27 15.10 2.94
N ALA A 157 -5.59 15.20 3.13
CA ALA A 157 -6.58 14.78 2.14
C ALA A 157 -6.54 15.66 0.89
N SER A 158 -6.32 16.98 1.03
CA SER A 158 -6.18 17.88 -0.12
C SER A 158 -4.93 17.58 -0.93
N HIS A 159 -3.81 17.28 -0.26
CA HIS A 159 -2.59 16.84 -0.94
C HIS A 159 -2.84 15.58 -1.77
N LEU A 160 -3.47 14.54 -1.19
CA LEU A 160 -3.84 13.32 -1.94
C LEU A 160 -4.73 13.63 -3.15
N MET A 161 -5.77 14.45 -2.97
CA MET A 161 -6.65 14.85 -4.07
C MET A 161 -5.89 15.53 -5.21
N GLN A 162 -4.96 16.42 -4.88
CA GLN A 162 -4.17 17.19 -5.85
C GLN A 162 -3.13 16.32 -6.57
N VAL A 163 -2.45 15.42 -5.86
CA VAL A 163 -1.48 14.50 -6.48
C VAL A 163 -2.17 13.52 -7.43
N LEU A 164 -3.35 13.03 -7.06
CA LEU A 164 -4.13 12.14 -7.92
C LEU A 164 -4.75 12.84 -9.13
N ASP A 165 -4.71 14.18 -9.21
CA ASP A 165 -5.18 14.94 -10.38
C ASP A 165 -4.18 14.86 -11.55
N ASP A 166 -2.89 14.65 -11.23
CA ASP A 166 -1.83 14.38 -12.21
C ASP A 166 -1.15 13.03 -11.91
N PRO A 167 -1.82 11.90 -12.17
CA PRO A 167 -1.32 10.57 -11.81
C PRO A 167 -0.02 10.21 -12.55
N GLU A 168 0.29 10.89 -13.66
CA GLU A 168 1.50 10.62 -14.42
C GLU A 168 2.74 11.25 -13.79
N SER A 169 2.55 12.21 -12.88
CA SER A 169 3.63 12.77 -12.04
C SER A 169 4.05 11.85 -10.89
N ILE A 170 3.25 10.83 -10.58
CA ILE A 170 3.55 9.84 -9.54
C ILE A 170 4.58 8.86 -10.08
N THR A 171 5.85 9.12 -9.77
CA THR A 171 6.96 8.21 -10.05
C THR A 171 7.17 7.31 -8.83
N GLY A 172 6.66 6.08 -8.91
CA GLY A 172 6.94 5.03 -7.92
C GLY A 172 8.28 4.35 -8.16
#